data_AF-B8LZY9-F1
#
_entry.id   AF-B8LZY9-F1
#
_cell.length_a   1.000
_cell.length_b   1.000
_cell.length_c   1.000
_cell.angle_alpha   90.00
_cell.angle_beta   90.00
_cell.angle_gamma   90.00
#
_symmetry.space_group_name_H-M   'P 1'
#
loop_
_entity.id
_entity.type
_entity.pdbx_description
1 polymer ?
#
loop_
_entity_poly.entity_id
_entity_poly.type
_entity_poly.pdbx_seq_one_letter_code
_entity_poly.pdbx_strand_id
1 'polypeptide(L)'
;MLVRIKKPAIFLMMLLSRIARSPQRIQKWDNWPGCTKAINYDVDTRWNSTFIMIERAEECRRQLKDTVNDELEIEALRLTSDDWRQLSNIKKILAPFNEYTEYISQDSLSIHMAARLYEELHSMLLAIRERQGDWKNLSAEATILVSDRISLLERYYDYVKCNDIYYIASILDPQIKTKWLKMLPDGEKIIVRIRAFLKKAYPAQKKPISTALSANYKSLEYRFLEAFQPIQYNISESDIDQYFDTPTISTGFDPNQSQTEFIRNWWKANKLEFPCMAKVAQDHLAILAAEVDVERLFNGGRDILGIRRFSMNGRTLGTLLRLKDAARWKSE
;
A
#
# COMPACT_ATOMS: atom_id res chain seq x y z
N MET A 1 32.09 -2.82 -9.09
CA MET A 1 31.22 -1.81 -9.73
C MET A 1 30.14 -1.32 -8.76
N LEU A 2 29.36 -2.20 -8.12
CA LEU A 2 28.33 -1.86 -7.11
C LEU A 2 28.84 -1.03 -5.92
N VAL A 3 30.07 -1.25 -5.46
CA VAL A 3 30.70 -0.49 -4.36
C VAL A 3 30.89 1.00 -4.72
N ARG A 4 31.18 1.34 -5.98
CA ARG A 4 31.38 2.74 -6.40
C ARG A 4 30.09 3.55 -6.42
N ILE A 5 28.95 2.90 -6.67
CA ILE A 5 27.64 3.55 -6.83
C ILE A 5 26.93 3.73 -5.48
N LYS A 6 27.18 2.83 -4.51
CA LYS A 6 26.72 3.03 -3.12
C LYS A 6 27.59 4.04 -2.36
N LYS A 7 28.80 4.31 -2.81
CA LYS A 7 29.75 5.20 -2.13
C LYS A 7 29.16 6.59 -1.83
N PRO A 8 28.50 7.31 -2.78
CA PRO A 8 27.88 8.59 -2.49
C PRO A 8 26.82 8.50 -1.39
N ALA A 9 25.95 7.48 -1.43
CA ALA A 9 24.89 7.30 -0.43
C ALA A 9 25.47 6.98 0.95
N ILE A 10 26.53 6.15 1.01
CA ILE A 10 27.25 5.85 2.26
C ILE A 10 27.93 7.11 2.82
N PHE A 11 28.58 7.90 1.97
CA PHE A 11 29.26 9.13 2.39
C PHE A 11 28.25 10.14 2.95
N LEU A 12 27.12 10.30 2.26
CA LEU A 12 26.02 11.11 2.74
C LEU A 12 25.47 10.61 4.08
N MET A 13 25.23 9.30 4.21
CA MET A 13 24.76 8.70 5.47
C MET A 13 25.77 8.93 6.62
N MET A 14 27.06 8.77 6.38
CA MET A 14 28.11 9.02 7.38
C MET A 14 28.18 10.48 7.79
N LEU A 15 28.06 11.40 6.83
CA LEU A 15 28.02 12.85 7.07
C LEU A 15 26.83 13.22 7.96
N LEU A 16 25.64 12.72 7.64
CA LEU A 16 24.42 12.97 8.40
C LEU A 16 24.44 12.30 9.78
N SER A 17 24.98 11.07 9.87
CA SER A 17 25.21 10.40 11.16
C SER A 17 26.15 11.23 12.04
N ARG A 18 27.19 11.84 11.47
CA ARG A 18 28.11 12.71 12.23
C ARG A 18 27.37 13.92 12.83
N ILE A 19 26.51 14.56 12.05
CA ILE A 19 25.70 15.70 12.49
C ILE A 19 24.75 15.25 13.62
N ALA A 20 24.05 14.14 13.44
CA ALA A 20 23.06 13.64 14.40
C ALA A 20 23.66 13.08 15.71
N ARG A 21 24.97 12.82 15.77
CA ARG A 21 25.63 12.17 16.93
C ARG A 21 25.78 13.07 18.17
N SER A 22 25.61 14.38 18.06
CA SER A 22 25.86 15.31 19.17
C SER A 22 24.83 16.45 19.15
N PRO A 23 24.24 16.81 20.31
CA PRO A 23 23.34 17.97 20.40
C PRO A 23 23.97 19.27 19.92
N GLN A 24 25.27 19.48 20.16
CA GLN A 24 26.01 20.66 19.71
C GLN A 24 26.09 20.72 18.18
N ARG A 25 26.29 19.58 17.51
CA ARG A 25 26.32 19.50 16.05
C ARG A 25 24.94 19.69 15.43
N ILE A 26 23.91 19.13 16.04
CA ILE A 26 22.51 19.36 15.63
C ILE A 26 22.19 20.86 15.75
N GLN A 27 22.50 21.48 16.89
CA GLN A 27 22.28 22.91 17.08
C GLN A 27 23.05 23.76 16.07
N LYS A 28 24.31 23.40 15.79
CA LYS A 28 25.12 24.07 14.75
C LYS A 28 24.51 23.90 13.36
N TRP A 29 23.99 22.71 13.04
CA TRP A 29 23.29 22.43 11.81
C TRP A 29 22.02 23.27 11.66
N ASP A 30 21.22 23.37 12.73
CA ASP A 30 19.98 24.14 12.77
C ASP A 30 20.22 25.65 12.61
N ASN A 31 21.41 26.13 13.00
CA ASN A 31 21.80 27.54 12.87
C ASN A 31 22.25 27.93 11.45
N TRP A 32 22.44 26.99 10.52
CA TRP A 32 22.81 27.35 9.15
C TRP A 32 21.65 28.08 8.43
N PRO A 33 21.90 29.21 7.74
CA PRO A 33 20.83 29.94 7.07
C PRO A 33 20.08 29.09 6.04
N GLY A 34 18.75 29.11 6.08
CA GLY A 34 17.89 28.33 5.18
C GLY A 34 17.81 26.84 5.53
N CYS A 35 18.36 26.41 6.67
CA CYS A 35 18.06 25.10 7.24
C CYS A 35 16.62 25.12 7.76
N THR A 36 15.72 24.39 7.11
CA THR A 36 14.29 24.33 7.48
C THR A 36 13.85 22.95 7.96
N LYS A 37 14.71 21.93 7.79
CA LYS A 37 14.35 20.53 7.95
C LYS A 37 15.50 19.75 8.60
N ALA A 38 15.18 18.99 9.64
CA ALA A 38 16.07 17.94 10.12
C ALA A 38 16.27 16.91 9.00
N ILE A 39 17.52 16.55 8.72
CA ILE A 39 17.82 15.48 7.76
C ILE A 39 17.96 14.17 8.53
N ASN A 40 17.00 13.27 8.34
CA ASN A 40 17.12 11.90 8.84
C ASN A 40 18.08 11.12 7.93
N TYR A 41 19.00 10.38 8.55
CA TYR A 41 19.88 9.48 7.82
C TYR A 41 19.18 8.14 7.54
N ASP A 42 19.74 7.38 6.60
CA ASP A 42 19.26 6.06 6.23
C ASP A 42 19.24 5.08 7.42
N VAL A 43 18.14 4.34 7.62
CA VAL A 43 17.99 3.37 8.71
C VAL A 43 17.36 2.08 8.20
N ASP A 44 17.87 0.94 8.69
CA ASP A 44 17.43 -0.38 8.23
C ASP A 44 15.93 -0.67 8.49
N THR A 45 15.31 0.07 9.39
CA THR A 45 13.93 -0.14 9.85
C THR A 45 12.87 0.65 9.07
N ARG A 46 13.26 1.50 8.10
CA ARG A 46 12.31 2.30 7.31
C ARG A 46 12.63 2.19 5.83
N TRP A 47 11.74 1.57 5.06
CA TRP A 47 12.01 1.18 3.67
C TRP A 47 12.26 2.35 2.71
N ASN A 48 11.79 3.56 3.05
CA ASN A 48 12.00 4.77 2.25
C ASN A 48 13.06 5.74 2.81
N SER A 49 13.81 5.37 3.85
CA SER A 49 14.78 6.28 4.48
C SER A 49 15.87 6.76 3.53
N THR A 50 16.35 5.90 2.61
CA THR A 50 17.37 6.30 1.65
C THR A 50 16.85 7.38 0.71
N PHE A 51 15.62 7.24 0.21
CA PHE A 51 14.99 8.23 -0.67
C PHE A 51 14.85 9.57 0.05
N ILE A 52 14.24 9.57 1.25
CA ILE A 52 14.03 10.77 2.06
C ILE A 52 15.37 11.43 2.39
N MET A 53 16.38 10.65 2.77
CA MET A 53 17.73 11.15 3.07
C MET A 53 18.31 11.91 1.88
N ILE A 54 18.24 11.33 0.68
CA ILE A 54 18.78 11.96 -0.53
C ILE A 54 17.97 13.19 -0.91
N GLU A 55 16.64 13.11 -0.90
CA GLU A 55 15.77 14.24 -1.21
C GLU A 55 16.06 15.46 -0.33
N ARG A 56 16.12 15.24 1.00
CA ARG A 56 16.42 16.31 1.97
C ARG A 56 17.86 16.82 1.86
N ALA A 57 18.81 15.94 1.56
CA ALA A 57 20.20 16.34 1.32
C ALA A 57 20.34 17.21 0.07
N GLU A 58 19.54 16.98 -0.97
CA GLU A 58 19.52 17.82 -2.16
C GLU A 58 18.98 19.24 -1.87
N GLU A 59 17.94 19.35 -1.04
CA GLU A 59 17.43 20.64 -0.56
C GLU A 59 18.47 21.39 0.29
N CYS A 60 19.35 20.67 0.99
CA CYS A 60 20.34 21.22 1.92
C CYS A 60 21.80 21.16 1.41
N ARG A 61 22.01 21.07 0.09
CA ARG A 61 23.37 20.91 -0.51
C ARG A 61 24.37 21.94 -0.02
N ARG A 62 23.94 23.21 0.10
CA ARG A 62 24.81 24.31 0.52
C ARG A 62 25.24 24.13 1.98
N GLN A 63 24.31 23.83 2.87
CA GLN A 63 24.54 23.64 4.31
C GLN A 63 25.42 22.41 4.57
N LEU A 64 25.25 21.33 3.81
CA LEU A 64 26.15 20.17 3.88
C LEU A 64 27.58 20.54 3.47
N LYS A 65 27.74 21.34 2.40
CA LYS A 65 29.05 21.85 1.99
C LYS A 65 29.67 22.74 3.04
N ASP A 66 28.90 23.65 3.63
CA ASP A 66 29.36 24.56 4.69
C ASP A 66 29.77 23.80 5.96
N THR A 67 29.03 22.74 6.31
CA THR A 67 29.37 21.84 7.43
C THR A 67 30.72 21.13 7.22
N VAL A 68 30.98 20.63 6.00
CA VAL A 68 32.26 20.01 5.67
C VAL A 68 33.41 21.03 5.65
N ASN A 69 33.17 22.25 5.16
CA ASN A 69 34.17 23.31 5.18
C ASN A 69 34.58 23.72 6.60
N ASP A 70 33.66 23.67 7.56
CA ASP A 70 33.91 24.07 8.95
C ASP A 70 34.53 22.93 9.80
N GLU A 71 34.38 21.67 9.40
CA GLU A 71 34.91 20.50 10.11
C GLU A 71 35.90 19.70 9.24
N LEU A 72 37.19 20.03 9.34
CA LEU A 72 38.25 19.35 8.56
C LEU A 72 38.31 17.82 8.78
N GLU A 73 37.85 17.33 9.94
CA GLU A 73 37.81 15.88 10.24
C GLU A 73 36.91 15.07 9.29
N ILE A 74 35.93 15.72 8.64
CA ILE A 74 34.99 15.09 7.71
C ILE A 74 35.24 15.47 6.25
N GLU A 75 36.37 16.10 5.95
CA GLU A 75 36.75 16.48 4.58
C GLU A 75 36.77 15.27 3.63
N ALA A 76 37.14 14.08 4.13
CA ALA A 76 37.12 12.84 3.36
C ALA A 76 35.71 12.40 2.91
N LEU A 77 34.64 12.94 3.51
CA LEU A 77 33.24 12.68 3.16
C LEU A 77 32.67 13.71 2.16
N ARG A 78 33.49 14.65 1.67
CA ARG A 78 33.05 15.68 0.73
C ARG A 78 32.46 15.04 -0.53
N LEU A 79 31.20 15.36 -0.81
CA LEU A 79 30.50 14.92 -2.02
C LEU A 79 30.87 15.81 -3.20
N THR A 80 31.36 15.20 -4.27
CA THR A 80 31.69 15.85 -5.55
C THR A 80 30.44 16.08 -6.39
N SER A 81 30.55 16.87 -7.46
CA SER A 81 29.47 17.04 -8.45
C SER A 81 29.04 15.71 -9.08
N ASP A 82 29.97 14.77 -9.23
CA ASP A 82 29.69 13.41 -9.73
C ASP A 82 28.86 12.62 -8.72
N ASP A 83 29.21 12.68 -7.43
CA ASP A 83 28.47 12.03 -6.35
C ASP A 83 27.02 12.55 -6.30
N TRP A 84 26.82 13.87 -6.42
CA TRP A 84 25.47 14.45 -6.47
C TRP A 84 24.67 14.00 -7.70
N ARG A 85 25.32 13.80 -8.85
CA ARG A 85 24.67 13.25 -10.05
C ARG A 85 24.23 11.80 -9.81
N GLN A 86 25.09 10.99 -9.17
CA GLN A 86 24.75 9.60 -8.82
C GLN A 86 23.60 9.54 -7.79
N LEU A 87 23.63 10.39 -6.75
CA LEU A 87 22.55 10.51 -5.78
C LEU A 87 21.21 10.88 -6.44
N SER A 88 21.23 11.83 -7.39
CA SER A 88 20.03 12.20 -8.14
C SER A 88 19.47 11.04 -8.97
N ASN A 89 20.32 10.20 -9.56
CA ASN A 89 19.88 9.00 -10.28
C ASN A 89 19.24 7.98 -9.33
N ILE A 90 19.85 7.76 -8.15
CA ILE A 90 19.30 6.88 -7.11
C ILE A 90 17.93 7.40 -6.65
N LYS A 91 17.83 8.70 -6.35
CA LYS A 91 16.56 9.33 -5.96
C LYS A 91 15.47 9.10 -7.01
N LYS A 92 15.80 9.29 -8.29
CA LYS A 92 14.85 9.09 -9.40
C LYS A 92 14.35 7.64 -9.46
N ILE A 93 15.24 6.66 -9.30
CA ILE A 93 14.86 5.23 -9.28
C ILE A 93 14.00 4.91 -8.06
N LEU A 94 14.31 5.48 -6.90
CA LEU A 94 13.60 5.20 -5.65
C LEU A 94 12.27 5.96 -5.52
N ALA A 95 12.03 7.01 -6.31
CA ALA A 95 10.82 7.83 -6.17
C ALA A 95 9.50 7.03 -6.29
N PRO A 96 9.31 6.15 -7.29
CA PRO A 96 8.10 5.32 -7.34
C PRO A 96 7.98 4.35 -6.15
N PHE A 97 9.11 3.82 -5.65
CA PHE A 97 9.11 2.97 -4.47
C PHE A 97 8.72 3.74 -3.21
N ASN A 98 9.11 5.02 -3.10
CA ASN A 98 8.67 5.88 -2.00
C ASN A 98 7.15 6.09 -2.07
N GLU A 99 6.62 6.43 -3.24
CA GLU A 99 5.17 6.61 -3.44
C GLU A 99 4.38 5.35 -3.05
N TYR A 100 4.83 4.17 -3.50
CA TYR A 100 4.18 2.92 -3.13
C TYR A 100 4.35 2.58 -1.65
N THR A 101 5.50 2.91 -1.05
CA THR A 101 5.72 2.74 0.40
C THR A 101 4.76 3.63 1.18
N GLU A 102 4.59 4.89 0.79
CA GLU A 102 3.63 5.81 1.42
C GLU A 102 2.19 5.32 1.24
N TYR A 103 1.84 4.82 0.05
CA TYR A 103 0.54 4.23 -0.22
C TYR A 103 0.26 3.04 0.71
N ILE A 104 1.15 2.05 0.78
CA ILE A 104 0.95 0.87 1.66
C ILE A 104 1.08 1.19 3.15
N SER A 105 1.65 2.35 3.48
CA SER A 105 1.75 2.86 4.86
C SER A 105 0.48 3.55 5.35
N GLN A 106 -0.54 3.65 4.51
CA GLN A 106 -1.86 4.13 4.89
C GLN A 106 -2.51 3.18 5.90
N ASP A 107 -3.40 3.75 6.72
CA ASP A 107 -4.13 2.99 7.73
C ASP A 107 -5.18 2.08 7.10
N SER A 108 -5.29 0.85 7.60
CA SER A 108 -6.38 -0.07 7.28
C SER A 108 -6.51 -0.41 5.79
N LEU A 109 -5.40 -0.33 5.05
CA LEU A 109 -5.34 -0.53 3.61
C LEU A 109 -5.60 -2.00 3.24
N SER A 110 -6.59 -2.23 2.38
CA SER A 110 -6.92 -3.57 1.89
C SER A 110 -5.95 -4.05 0.80
N ILE A 111 -5.74 -5.36 0.70
CA ILE A 111 -4.86 -6.01 -0.29
C ILE A 111 -5.28 -5.83 -1.76
N HIS A 112 -6.45 -5.23 -2.03
CA HIS A 112 -7.03 -5.03 -3.37
C HIS A 112 -6.11 -4.39 -4.44
N MET A 113 -5.11 -3.60 -4.04
CA MET A 113 -4.14 -3.00 -4.97
C MET A 113 -2.87 -3.83 -5.17
N ALA A 114 -2.59 -4.80 -4.31
CA ALA A 114 -1.28 -5.45 -4.26
C ALA A 114 -0.89 -6.09 -5.61
N ALA A 115 -1.78 -6.84 -6.25
CA ALA A 115 -1.50 -7.45 -7.56
C ALA A 115 -1.08 -6.40 -8.61
N ARG A 116 -1.81 -5.27 -8.66
CA ARG A 116 -1.56 -4.15 -9.57
C ARG A 116 -0.22 -3.47 -9.28
N LEU A 117 0.07 -3.20 -8.01
CA LEU A 117 1.34 -2.60 -7.60
C LEU A 117 2.54 -3.46 -8.02
N TYR A 118 2.44 -4.79 -7.88
CA TYR A 118 3.50 -5.70 -8.33
C TYR A 118 3.66 -5.70 -9.85
N GLU A 119 2.56 -5.71 -10.63
CA GLU A 119 2.61 -5.55 -12.10
C GLU A 119 3.31 -4.25 -12.50
N GLU A 120 2.88 -3.13 -11.92
CA GLU A 120 3.40 -1.80 -12.25
C GLU A 120 4.88 -1.66 -11.86
N LEU A 121 5.27 -2.16 -10.68
CA LEU A 121 6.67 -2.23 -10.27
C LEU A 121 7.50 -3.05 -11.25
N HIS A 122 7.00 -4.21 -11.67
CA HIS A 122 7.69 -5.08 -12.60
C HIS A 122 7.87 -4.40 -13.97
N SER A 123 6.81 -3.82 -14.53
CA SER A 123 6.88 -3.05 -15.79
C SER A 123 7.84 -1.86 -15.69
N MET A 124 7.82 -1.13 -14.58
CA MET A 124 8.71 0.02 -14.35
C MET A 124 10.18 -0.41 -14.28
N LEU A 125 10.49 -1.50 -13.57
CA LEU A 125 11.87 -1.99 -13.50
C LEU A 125 12.37 -2.49 -14.86
N LEU A 126 11.52 -3.16 -15.65
CA LEU A 126 11.86 -3.53 -17.02
C LEU A 126 12.14 -2.29 -17.87
N ALA A 127 11.31 -1.25 -17.77
CA ALA A 127 11.55 0.02 -18.48
C ALA A 127 12.88 0.69 -18.06
N ILE A 128 13.26 0.60 -16.77
CA ILE A 128 14.56 1.08 -16.30
C ILE A 128 15.70 0.28 -16.93
N ARG A 129 15.60 -1.06 -16.92
CA ARG A 129 16.62 -1.96 -17.49
C ARG A 129 16.87 -1.67 -18.96
N GLU A 130 15.79 -1.50 -19.72
CA GLU A 130 15.84 -1.23 -21.17
C GLU A 130 16.04 0.27 -21.50
N ARG A 131 16.17 1.15 -20.48
CA ARG A 131 16.25 2.62 -20.61
C ARG A 131 15.15 3.21 -21.52
N GLN A 132 13.92 2.78 -21.30
CA GLN A 132 12.75 3.23 -22.05
C GLN A 132 12.02 4.37 -21.34
N GLY A 133 11.20 5.11 -22.09
CA GLY A 133 10.38 6.20 -21.56
C GLY A 133 11.19 7.26 -20.80
N ASP A 134 10.81 7.50 -19.55
CA ASP A 134 11.45 8.49 -18.66
C ASP A 134 12.88 8.10 -18.23
N TRP A 135 13.31 6.87 -18.51
CA TRP A 135 14.59 6.29 -18.06
C TRP A 135 15.69 6.35 -19.12
N LYS A 136 15.43 6.93 -20.31
CA LYS A 136 16.40 7.04 -21.43
C LYS A 136 17.74 7.65 -21.04
N ASN A 137 17.70 8.65 -20.16
CA ASN A 137 18.88 9.42 -19.75
C ASN A 137 19.56 8.87 -18.48
N LEU A 138 19.15 7.69 -18.00
CA LEU A 138 19.76 7.08 -16.82
C LEU A 138 21.16 6.54 -17.18
N SER A 139 22.12 6.66 -16.26
CA SER A 139 23.49 6.18 -16.51
C SER A 139 23.57 4.66 -16.58
N ALA A 140 24.60 4.12 -17.24
CA ALA A 140 24.73 2.68 -17.39
C ALA A 140 24.97 1.94 -16.07
N GLU A 141 25.70 2.59 -15.19
CA GLU A 141 25.98 2.13 -13.84
C GLU A 141 24.68 2.01 -13.03
N ALA A 142 23.78 2.99 -13.18
CA ALA A 142 22.49 2.99 -12.50
C ALA A 142 21.56 1.87 -13.02
N THR A 143 21.60 1.53 -14.31
CA THR A 143 20.83 0.39 -14.84
C THR A 143 21.31 -0.97 -14.30
N ILE A 144 22.63 -1.15 -14.11
CA ILE A 144 23.18 -2.40 -13.58
C ILE A 144 22.68 -2.66 -12.15
N LEU A 145 22.55 -1.62 -11.33
CA LEU A 145 22.04 -1.73 -9.95
C LEU A 145 20.63 -2.32 -9.90
N VAL A 146 19.80 -1.94 -10.88
CA VAL A 146 18.40 -2.36 -10.96
C VAL A 146 18.29 -3.79 -11.48
N SER A 147 19.15 -4.21 -12.42
CA SER A 147 19.15 -5.56 -12.98
C SER A 147 19.26 -6.65 -11.90
N ASP A 148 20.16 -6.50 -10.92
CA ASP A 148 20.32 -7.46 -9.81
C ASP A 148 19.12 -7.51 -8.84
N ARG A 149 18.24 -6.51 -8.90
CA ARG A 149 17.06 -6.39 -8.03
C ARG A 149 15.77 -6.77 -8.73
N ILE A 150 15.74 -6.73 -10.07
CA ILE A 150 14.65 -7.26 -10.88
C ILE A 150 14.40 -8.73 -10.57
N SER A 151 15.45 -9.57 -10.57
CA SER A 151 15.27 -11.00 -10.31
C SER A 151 14.71 -11.31 -8.91
N LEU A 152 14.98 -10.45 -7.92
CA LEU A 152 14.38 -10.56 -6.61
C LEU A 152 12.89 -10.20 -6.64
N LEU A 153 12.53 -9.12 -7.34
CA LEU A 153 11.13 -8.72 -7.50
C LEU A 153 10.35 -9.79 -8.28
N GLU A 154 10.89 -10.28 -9.38
CA GLU A 154 10.30 -11.35 -10.22
C GLU A 154 9.93 -12.55 -9.35
N ARG A 155 10.84 -13.00 -8.47
CA ARG A 155 10.56 -14.10 -7.53
C ARG A 155 9.36 -13.82 -6.62
N TYR A 156 9.24 -12.61 -6.06
CA TYR A 156 8.09 -12.27 -5.20
C TYR A 156 6.80 -12.12 -6.01
N TYR A 157 6.91 -11.58 -7.20
CA TYR A 157 5.81 -11.40 -8.11
C TYR A 157 5.26 -12.74 -8.61
N ASP A 158 6.10 -13.77 -8.77
CA ASP A 158 5.67 -15.15 -9.03
C ASP A 158 4.84 -15.73 -7.87
N TYR A 159 5.15 -15.40 -6.62
CA TYR A 159 4.32 -15.80 -5.47
C TYR A 159 2.94 -15.13 -5.51
N VAL A 160 2.88 -13.87 -5.96
CA VAL A 160 1.61 -13.13 -6.12
C VAL A 160 0.80 -13.75 -7.27
N LYS A 161 1.43 -14.07 -8.40
CA LYS A 161 0.78 -14.75 -9.55
C LYS A 161 0.16 -16.09 -9.20
N CYS A 162 0.82 -16.83 -8.30
CA CYS A 162 0.35 -18.14 -7.86
C CYS A 162 -0.76 -18.07 -6.80
N ASN A 163 -1.17 -16.88 -6.34
CA ASN A 163 -2.11 -16.73 -5.24
C ASN A 163 -3.36 -15.92 -5.66
N ASP A 164 -4.50 -16.62 -5.72
CA ASP A 164 -5.77 -16.04 -6.17
C ASP A 164 -6.30 -14.94 -5.24
N ILE A 165 -5.87 -14.86 -3.97
CA ILE A 165 -6.33 -13.83 -3.03
C ILE A 165 -6.12 -12.41 -3.58
N TYR A 166 -4.94 -12.16 -4.17
CA TYR A 166 -4.59 -10.85 -4.72
C TYR A 166 -5.50 -10.46 -5.89
N TYR A 167 -5.84 -11.43 -6.74
CA TYR A 167 -6.69 -11.22 -7.89
C TYR A 167 -8.18 -11.11 -7.52
N ILE A 168 -8.64 -11.91 -6.55
CA ILE A 168 -10.00 -11.81 -6.00
C ILE A 168 -10.20 -10.43 -5.39
N ALA A 169 -9.29 -9.97 -4.54
CA ALA A 169 -9.34 -8.64 -3.94
C ALA A 169 -9.35 -7.52 -5.00
N SER A 170 -8.61 -7.69 -6.11
CA SER A 170 -8.62 -6.74 -7.22
C SER A 170 -9.96 -6.70 -7.97
N ILE A 171 -10.62 -7.85 -8.19
CA ILE A 171 -11.93 -7.95 -8.86
C ILE A 171 -13.04 -7.32 -8.03
N LEU A 172 -12.91 -7.31 -6.70
CA LEU A 172 -13.88 -6.73 -5.78
C LEU A 172 -13.95 -5.20 -5.85
N ASP A 173 -13.04 -4.54 -6.57
CA ASP A 173 -13.15 -3.14 -6.93
C ASP A 173 -14.21 -2.96 -8.03
N PRO A 174 -15.37 -2.33 -7.75
CA PRO A 174 -16.46 -2.21 -8.71
C PRO A 174 -16.14 -1.28 -9.89
N GLN A 175 -15.10 -0.44 -9.79
CA GLN A 175 -14.67 0.45 -10.88
C GLN A 175 -13.82 -0.27 -11.93
N ILE A 176 -13.18 -1.38 -11.54
CA ILE A 176 -12.22 -2.09 -12.39
C ILE A 176 -12.70 -3.50 -12.71
N LYS A 177 -13.19 -4.23 -11.71
CA LYS A 177 -13.64 -5.62 -11.84
C LYS A 177 -12.59 -6.47 -12.58
N THR A 178 -12.98 -7.07 -13.70
CA THR A 178 -12.14 -7.91 -14.55
C THR A 178 -11.37 -7.13 -15.62
N LYS A 179 -11.59 -5.81 -15.78
CA LYS A 179 -10.98 -5.03 -16.88
C LYS A 179 -9.46 -5.08 -16.85
N TRP A 180 -8.86 -4.85 -15.70
CA TRP A 180 -7.40 -4.89 -15.55
C TRP A 180 -6.85 -6.30 -15.81
N LEU A 181 -7.50 -7.35 -15.29
CA LEU A 181 -7.09 -8.73 -15.54
C LEU A 181 -7.08 -9.05 -17.04
N LYS A 182 -8.08 -8.59 -17.81
CA LYS A 182 -8.14 -8.79 -19.27
C LYS A 182 -6.99 -8.13 -20.03
N MET A 183 -6.26 -7.20 -19.42
CA MET A 183 -5.05 -6.60 -20.00
C MET A 183 -3.80 -7.46 -19.79
N LEU A 184 -3.86 -8.47 -18.90
CA LEU A 184 -2.74 -9.37 -18.62
C LEU A 184 -2.73 -10.55 -19.62
N PRO A 185 -1.53 -11.09 -19.95
CA PRO A 185 -1.41 -12.21 -20.91
C PRO A 185 -2.23 -13.46 -20.55
N ASP A 186 -2.32 -13.81 -19.26
CA ASP A 186 -3.09 -14.96 -18.77
C ASP A 186 -4.41 -14.55 -18.08
N GLY A 187 -4.85 -13.31 -18.30
CA GLY A 187 -5.99 -12.70 -17.64
C GLY A 187 -7.28 -13.51 -17.68
N GLU A 188 -7.66 -13.98 -18.88
CA GLU A 188 -8.91 -14.73 -19.06
C GLU A 188 -8.89 -16.07 -18.32
N LYS A 189 -7.74 -16.75 -18.30
CA LYS A 189 -7.57 -18.00 -17.54
C LYS A 189 -7.73 -17.75 -16.04
N ILE A 190 -7.15 -16.66 -15.53
CA ILE A 190 -7.27 -16.26 -14.13
C ILE A 190 -8.74 -15.95 -13.79
N ILE A 191 -9.44 -15.20 -14.64
CA ILE A 191 -10.86 -14.87 -14.45
C ILE A 191 -11.72 -16.13 -14.38
N VAL A 192 -11.55 -17.06 -15.33
CA VAL A 192 -12.31 -18.32 -15.36
C VAL A 192 -12.04 -19.17 -14.12
N ARG A 193 -10.76 -19.30 -13.72
CA ARG A 193 -10.35 -20.03 -12.51
C ARG A 193 -10.99 -19.44 -11.26
N ILE A 194 -10.88 -18.12 -11.06
CA ILE A 194 -11.44 -17.43 -9.90
C ILE A 194 -12.96 -17.54 -9.88
N ARG A 195 -13.62 -17.32 -11.02
CA ARG A 195 -15.08 -17.44 -11.13
C ARG A 195 -15.55 -18.83 -10.71
N ALA A 196 -14.88 -19.89 -11.16
CA ALA A 196 -15.19 -21.26 -10.77
C ALA A 196 -14.93 -21.53 -9.27
N PHE A 197 -13.81 -21.02 -8.74
CA PHE A 197 -13.49 -21.12 -7.32
C PHE A 197 -14.53 -20.44 -6.44
N LEU A 198 -14.90 -19.19 -6.74
CA LEU A 198 -15.86 -18.43 -5.94
C LEU A 198 -17.23 -19.10 -5.91
N LYS A 199 -17.71 -19.64 -7.04
CA LYS A 199 -18.98 -20.39 -7.09
C LYS A 199 -18.99 -21.61 -6.19
N LYS A 200 -17.84 -22.30 -6.09
CA LYS A 200 -17.67 -23.47 -5.23
C LYS A 200 -17.55 -23.08 -3.75
N ALA A 201 -16.79 -22.03 -3.44
CA ALA A 201 -16.51 -21.60 -2.07
C ALA A 201 -17.67 -20.82 -1.43
N TYR A 202 -18.44 -20.08 -2.23
CA TYR A 202 -19.56 -19.24 -1.81
C TYR A 202 -20.84 -19.65 -2.52
N PRO A 203 -21.37 -20.86 -2.24
CA PRO A 203 -22.59 -21.33 -2.86
C PRO A 203 -23.77 -20.44 -2.49
N ALA A 204 -24.67 -20.22 -3.45
CA ALA A 204 -25.92 -19.51 -3.20
C ALA A 204 -26.67 -20.19 -2.05
N GLN A 205 -26.96 -19.43 -1.00
CA GLN A 205 -27.81 -19.93 0.06
C GLN A 205 -29.20 -20.12 -0.51
N LYS A 206 -29.72 -21.35 -0.48
CA LYS A 206 -31.13 -21.60 -0.70
C LYS A 206 -31.88 -20.84 0.39
N LYS A 207 -32.42 -19.67 0.05
CA LYS A 207 -33.39 -19.02 0.95
C LYS A 207 -34.48 -20.07 1.17
N PRO A 208 -34.79 -20.46 2.42
CA PRO A 208 -36.05 -21.16 2.63
C PRO A 208 -37.11 -20.27 2.00
N ILE A 209 -38.02 -20.90 1.23
CA ILE A 209 -39.25 -20.26 0.80
C ILE A 209 -39.71 -19.46 2.02
N SER A 210 -39.86 -18.16 1.85
CA SER A 210 -40.65 -17.38 2.79
C SER A 210 -42.01 -18.05 2.74
N THR A 211 -42.20 -19.06 3.59
CA THR A 211 -43.51 -19.56 3.95
C THR A 211 -44.10 -18.31 4.53
N ALA A 212 -44.99 -17.72 3.72
CA ALA A 212 -45.56 -16.41 3.89
C ALA A 212 -45.56 -16.05 5.37
N LEU A 213 -44.86 -14.98 5.75
CA LEU A 213 -45.08 -14.38 7.06
C LEU A 213 -46.58 -14.22 7.20
N SER A 214 -47.16 -15.11 7.99
CA SER A 214 -48.54 -15.08 8.42
C SER A 214 -48.66 -13.85 9.32
N ALA A 215 -48.88 -12.70 8.70
CA ALA A 215 -49.22 -11.47 9.37
C ALA A 215 -50.25 -10.73 8.52
N ASN A 216 -51.49 -10.79 8.98
CA ASN A 216 -52.58 -9.93 8.50
C ASN A 216 -52.10 -8.47 8.54
N TYR A 217 -52.35 -7.74 7.44
CA TYR A 217 -52.03 -6.31 7.17
C TYR A 217 -50.70 -6.04 6.45
N LYS A 218 -50.72 -6.17 5.11
CA LYS A 218 -49.80 -5.48 4.19
C LYS A 218 -50.20 -4.00 4.10
N SER A 219 -49.23 -3.09 4.12
CA SER A 219 -49.49 -1.66 3.91
C SER A 219 -50.10 -1.39 2.52
N LEU A 220 -50.74 -0.23 2.34
CA LEU A 220 -51.28 0.16 1.04
C LEU A 220 -50.16 0.29 -0.01
N GLU A 221 -49.03 0.86 0.38
CA GLU A 221 -47.82 1.01 -0.46
C GLU A 221 -47.28 -0.36 -0.88
N TYR A 222 -47.22 -1.33 0.05
CA TYR A 222 -46.77 -2.69 -0.28
C TYR A 222 -47.70 -3.37 -1.28
N ARG A 223 -49.02 -3.21 -1.13
CA ARG A 223 -50.02 -3.76 -2.06
C ARG A 223 -49.90 -3.15 -3.47
N PHE A 224 -49.64 -1.85 -3.56
CA PHE A 224 -49.36 -1.23 -4.86
C PHE A 224 -48.09 -1.78 -5.51
N LEU A 225 -47.03 -1.96 -4.72
CA LEU A 225 -45.75 -2.47 -5.22
C LEU A 225 -45.80 -3.95 -5.61
N GLU A 226 -46.68 -4.74 -4.99
CA GLU A 226 -46.83 -6.18 -5.26
C GLU A 226 -47.19 -6.47 -6.73
N ALA A 227 -47.96 -5.59 -7.38
CA ALA A 227 -48.30 -5.71 -8.81
C ALA A 227 -47.09 -5.51 -9.75
N PHE A 228 -46.03 -4.86 -9.26
CA PHE A 228 -44.79 -4.60 -9.99
C PHE A 228 -43.64 -5.48 -9.54
N GLN A 229 -43.85 -6.33 -8.52
CA GLN A 229 -42.83 -7.31 -8.14
C GLN A 229 -42.72 -8.35 -9.25
N PRO A 230 -41.50 -8.63 -9.75
CA PRO A 230 -41.32 -9.71 -10.71
C PRO A 230 -41.83 -11.01 -10.07
N ILE A 231 -42.58 -11.81 -10.85
CA ILE A 231 -42.98 -13.17 -10.48
C ILE A 231 -41.72 -13.85 -9.94
N GLN A 232 -41.77 -14.35 -8.71
CA GLN A 232 -40.61 -14.95 -8.03
C GLN A 232 -40.12 -16.17 -8.81
N TYR A 233 -39.29 -15.94 -9.83
CA TYR A 233 -38.41 -16.96 -10.35
C TYR A 233 -37.36 -17.17 -9.27
N ASN A 234 -37.36 -18.39 -8.72
CA ASN A 234 -36.29 -18.94 -7.90
C ASN A 234 -34.97 -18.87 -8.70
N ILE A 235 -34.33 -17.71 -8.74
CA ILE A 235 -32.97 -17.63 -9.24
C ILE A 235 -32.09 -18.12 -8.09
N SER A 236 -31.87 -19.43 -8.09
CA SER A 236 -30.80 -20.10 -7.34
C SER A 236 -29.44 -19.89 -8.00
N GLU A 237 -29.34 -19.00 -9.00
CA GLU A 237 -28.05 -18.64 -9.58
C GLU A 237 -27.27 -17.76 -8.62
N SER A 238 -25.98 -18.05 -8.52
CA SER A 238 -25.06 -17.28 -7.72
C SER A 238 -24.92 -15.87 -8.31
N ASP A 239 -25.05 -14.84 -7.49
CA ASP A 239 -24.80 -13.44 -7.85
C ASP A 239 -23.33 -13.16 -8.26
N ILE A 240 -22.47 -14.17 -8.18
CA ILE A 240 -21.10 -14.13 -8.69
C ILE A 240 -21.09 -13.85 -10.20
N ASP A 241 -21.87 -14.58 -11.01
CA ASP A 241 -21.90 -14.31 -12.46
C ASP A 241 -22.47 -12.92 -12.74
N GLN A 242 -23.56 -12.56 -12.06
CA GLN A 242 -24.18 -11.24 -12.17
C GLN A 242 -23.17 -10.11 -11.90
N TYR A 243 -22.36 -10.22 -10.85
CA TYR A 243 -21.33 -9.20 -10.56
C TYR A 243 -20.23 -9.15 -11.63
N PHE A 244 -19.77 -10.32 -12.10
CA PHE A 244 -18.71 -10.40 -13.11
C PHE A 244 -19.15 -9.83 -14.46
N ASP A 245 -20.43 -9.97 -14.79
CA ASP A 245 -20.99 -9.62 -16.09
C ASP A 245 -21.63 -8.21 -16.10
N THR A 246 -21.89 -7.61 -14.92
CA THR A 246 -22.35 -6.22 -14.82
C THR A 246 -21.23 -5.22 -15.18
N PRO A 247 -21.57 -4.06 -15.76
CA PRO A 247 -20.58 -3.05 -16.11
C PRO A 247 -19.85 -2.50 -14.88
N THR A 248 -18.67 -1.91 -15.10
CA THR A 248 -17.96 -1.17 -14.06
C THR A 248 -18.67 0.14 -13.74
N ILE A 249 -18.57 0.59 -12.50
CA ILE A 249 -19.10 1.88 -12.11
C ILE A 249 -18.04 2.98 -12.27
N SER A 250 -18.47 4.21 -12.49
CA SER A 250 -17.59 5.39 -12.49
C SER A 250 -18.16 6.53 -11.65
N THR A 251 -19.31 6.32 -11.03
CA THR A 251 -20.02 7.30 -10.21
C THR A 251 -19.75 7.07 -8.72
N GLY A 252 -19.78 8.14 -7.93
CA GLY A 252 -19.71 8.05 -6.47
C GLY A 252 -18.30 7.93 -5.88
N PHE A 253 -17.24 8.04 -6.69
CA PHE A 253 -15.87 8.13 -6.19
C PHE A 253 -15.48 9.60 -5.96
N ASP A 254 -15.12 9.93 -4.72
CA ASP A 254 -14.47 11.19 -4.38
C ASP A 254 -12.94 10.99 -4.47
N PRO A 255 -12.22 11.74 -5.32
CA PRO A 255 -10.76 11.65 -5.41
C PRO A 255 -10.02 11.90 -4.09
N ASN A 256 -10.66 12.55 -3.12
CA ASN A 256 -10.08 12.79 -1.81
C ASN A 256 -10.38 11.65 -0.80
N GLN A 257 -11.22 10.68 -1.16
CA GLN A 257 -11.53 9.52 -0.31
C GLN A 257 -10.53 8.38 -0.53
N SER A 258 -10.26 7.60 0.53
CA SER A 258 -9.51 6.35 0.41
C SER A 258 -10.25 5.34 -0.48
N GLN A 259 -9.54 4.79 -1.47
CA GLN A 259 -10.07 3.74 -2.34
C GLN A 259 -10.59 2.53 -1.55
N THR A 260 -9.90 2.15 -0.47
CA THR A 260 -10.32 1.04 0.39
C THR A 260 -11.68 1.31 1.02
N GLU A 261 -11.89 2.55 1.49
CA GLU A 261 -13.14 2.96 2.13
C GLU A 261 -14.29 3.00 1.12
N PHE A 262 -14.04 3.57 -0.06
CA PHE A 262 -14.98 3.57 -1.17
C PHE A 262 -15.47 2.15 -1.51
N ILE A 263 -14.54 1.20 -1.72
CA ILE A 263 -14.88 -0.19 -2.06
C ILE A 263 -15.71 -0.83 -0.94
N ARG A 264 -15.31 -0.66 0.33
CA ARG A 264 -16.04 -1.20 1.49
C ARG A 264 -17.46 -0.63 1.59
N ASN A 265 -17.60 0.68 1.42
CA ASN A 265 -18.89 1.37 1.45
C ASN A 265 -19.79 0.90 0.30
N TRP A 266 -19.24 0.68 -0.89
CA TRP A 266 -19.98 0.13 -2.02
C TRP A 266 -20.51 -1.27 -1.72
N TRP A 267 -19.70 -2.18 -1.19
CA TRP A 267 -20.16 -3.52 -0.81
C TRP A 267 -21.19 -3.51 0.32
N LYS A 268 -21.09 -2.56 1.26
CA LYS A 268 -22.09 -2.36 2.31
C LYS A 268 -23.44 -1.94 1.73
N ALA A 269 -23.45 -1.04 0.74
CA ALA A 269 -24.66 -0.56 0.07
C ALA A 269 -25.29 -1.65 -0.84
N ASN A 270 -24.46 -2.45 -1.52
CA ASN A 270 -24.93 -3.42 -2.52
C ASN A 270 -25.02 -4.87 -1.99
N LYS A 271 -24.94 -5.07 -0.67
CA LYS A 271 -25.01 -6.39 -0.04
C LYS A 271 -26.31 -7.16 -0.35
N LEU A 272 -27.42 -6.45 -0.53
CA LEU A 272 -28.71 -7.06 -0.84
C LEU A 272 -28.81 -7.52 -2.29
N GLU A 273 -28.16 -6.78 -3.21
CA GLU A 273 -28.11 -7.12 -4.64
C GLU A 273 -27.12 -8.27 -4.90
N PHE A 274 -25.97 -8.25 -4.22
CA PHE A 274 -24.91 -9.24 -4.39
C PHE A 274 -24.56 -9.96 -3.08
N PRO A 275 -25.44 -10.84 -2.57
CA PRO A 275 -25.27 -11.45 -1.25
C PRO A 275 -24.08 -12.42 -1.13
N CYS A 276 -23.73 -13.19 -2.17
CA CYS A 276 -22.56 -14.07 -2.12
C CYS A 276 -21.29 -13.25 -2.31
N MET A 277 -21.24 -12.35 -3.30
CA MET A 277 -20.07 -11.52 -3.52
C MET A 277 -19.78 -10.56 -2.36
N ALA A 278 -20.80 -10.09 -1.63
CA ALA A 278 -20.58 -9.30 -0.42
C ALA A 278 -19.93 -10.11 0.72
N LYS A 279 -20.08 -11.44 0.74
CA LYS A 279 -19.32 -12.32 1.65
C LYS A 279 -17.88 -12.47 1.18
N VAL A 280 -17.67 -12.65 -0.14
CA VAL A 280 -16.33 -12.65 -0.73
C VAL A 280 -15.60 -11.35 -0.37
N ALA A 281 -16.28 -10.21 -0.50
CA ALA A 281 -15.77 -8.89 -0.14
C ALA A 281 -15.38 -8.79 1.34
N GLN A 282 -16.23 -9.28 2.25
CA GLN A 282 -15.94 -9.29 3.69
C GLN A 282 -14.69 -10.10 4.01
N ASP A 283 -14.53 -11.27 3.39
CA ASP A 283 -13.40 -12.16 3.67
C ASP A 283 -12.08 -11.62 3.09
N HIS A 284 -12.11 -11.10 1.85
CA HIS A 284 -10.89 -10.75 1.12
C HIS A 284 -10.45 -9.29 1.33
N LEU A 285 -11.37 -8.35 1.55
CA LEU A 285 -11.03 -6.93 1.82
C LEU A 285 -10.67 -6.67 3.29
N ALA A 286 -10.87 -7.66 4.16
CA ALA A 286 -10.36 -7.66 5.53
C ALA A 286 -8.85 -7.96 5.58
N ILE A 287 -8.28 -8.53 4.51
CA ILE A 287 -6.86 -8.80 4.42
C ILE A 287 -6.13 -7.48 4.19
N LEU A 288 -5.23 -7.13 5.13
CA LEU A 288 -4.42 -5.93 5.06
C LEU A 288 -3.31 -6.09 4.01
N ALA A 289 -2.98 -5.00 3.33
CA ALA A 289 -1.91 -4.96 2.34
C ALA A 289 -0.51 -4.99 2.98
N ALA A 290 -0.37 -4.50 4.21
CA ALA A 290 0.89 -4.41 4.93
C ALA A 290 0.67 -4.57 6.44
N GLU A 291 1.75 -4.84 7.17
CA GLU A 291 1.73 -5.00 8.64
C GLU A 291 1.71 -3.65 9.38
N VAL A 292 1.57 -2.54 8.67
CA VAL A 292 1.71 -1.17 9.20
C VAL A 292 0.73 -0.90 10.34
N ASP A 293 -0.52 -1.37 10.26
CA ASP A 293 -1.51 -1.22 11.33
C ASP A 293 -1.09 -1.97 12.59
N VAL A 294 -0.53 -3.17 12.42
CA VAL A 294 -0.02 -4.00 13.51
C VAL A 294 1.21 -3.34 14.14
N GLU A 295 2.14 -2.82 13.32
CA GLU A 295 3.30 -2.06 13.79
C GLU A 295 2.89 -0.79 14.54
N ARG A 296 1.89 -0.05 14.06
CA ARG A 296 1.33 1.14 14.75
C ARG A 296 0.75 0.77 16.10
N LEU A 297 -0.02 -0.33 16.18
CA LEU A 297 -0.57 -0.84 17.43
C LEU A 297 0.54 -1.17 18.43
N PHE A 298 1.59 -1.88 18.00
CA PHE A 298 2.72 -2.24 18.88
C PHE A 298 3.63 -1.04 19.22
N ASN A 299 3.83 -0.11 18.29
CA ASN A 299 4.56 1.13 18.57
C ASN A 299 3.82 1.96 19.65
N GLY A 300 2.50 2.05 19.57
CA GLY A 300 1.67 2.67 20.61
C GLY A 300 1.72 1.93 21.96
N GLY A 301 2.18 0.68 21.99
CA GLY A 301 2.45 -0.09 23.20
C GLY A 301 3.67 0.39 23.98
N ARG A 302 4.65 1.04 23.32
CA ARG A 302 5.79 1.68 24.00
C ARG A 302 5.34 2.81 24.91
N ASP A 303 4.29 3.53 24.53
CA ASP A 303 3.68 4.57 25.37
C ASP A 303 3.02 3.97 26.62
N ILE A 304 2.46 2.74 26.51
CA ILE A 304 1.74 2.07 27.60
C ILE A 304 2.69 1.51 28.65
N LEU A 305 3.79 0.88 28.24
CA LEU A 305 4.76 0.29 29.16
C LEU A 305 5.80 1.30 29.67
N GLY A 306 5.97 2.42 28.96
CA GLY A 306 7.08 3.35 29.17
C GLY A 306 8.44 2.72 28.86
N ILE A 307 9.43 3.54 28.52
CA ILE A 307 10.80 3.06 28.23
C ILE A 307 11.50 2.55 29.50
N ARG A 308 11.06 3.00 30.68
CA ARG A 308 11.62 2.65 31.99
C ARG A 308 10.66 1.75 32.77
N ARG A 309 10.64 0.48 32.36
CA ARG A 309 10.18 -0.75 33.06
C ARG A 309 9.14 -0.58 34.17
N PHE A 310 7.89 -0.90 33.86
CA PHE A 310 6.96 -1.52 34.81
C PHE A 310 6.75 -2.98 34.43
N SER A 311 6.80 -3.88 35.42
CA SER A 311 6.49 -5.31 35.27
C SER A 311 4.99 -5.49 35.05
N MET A 312 4.53 -5.29 33.82
CA MET A 312 3.14 -5.55 33.43
C MET A 312 3.06 -6.93 32.80
N ASN A 313 2.11 -7.74 33.27
CA ASN A 313 1.88 -9.05 32.67
C ASN A 313 1.34 -8.90 31.22
N GLY A 314 1.64 -9.87 30.36
CA GLY A 314 1.23 -9.82 28.95
C GLY A 314 -0.28 -9.76 28.71
N ARG A 315 -1.10 -10.32 29.63
CA ARG A 315 -2.57 -10.25 29.53
C ARG A 315 -3.09 -8.84 29.76
N THR A 316 -2.58 -8.14 30.76
CA THR A 316 -2.91 -6.75 31.07
C THR A 316 -2.46 -5.84 29.94
N LEU A 317 -1.25 -6.04 29.40
CA LEU A 317 -0.78 -5.29 28.23
C LEU A 317 -1.70 -5.49 27.01
N GLY A 318 -2.04 -6.74 26.69
CA GLY A 318 -2.95 -7.04 25.58
C GLY A 318 -4.34 -6.44 25.77
N THR A 319 -4.82 -6.37 27.01
CA THR A 319 -6.11 -5.74 27.33
C THR A 319 -6.05 -4.22 27.14
N LEU A 320 -4.99 -3.57 27.64
CA LEU A 320 -4.79 -2.12 27.50
C LEU A 320 -4.61 -1.71 26.04
N LEU A 321 -3.87 -2.49 25.24
CA LEU A 321 -3.72 -2.25 23.81
C LEU A 321 -5.08 -2.26 23.09
N ARG A 322 -5.90 -3.29 23.33
CA ARG A 322 -7.24 -3.40 22.74
C ARG A 322 -8.18 -2.28 23.20
N LEU A 323 -8.12 -1.88 24.47
CA LEU A 323 -8.94 -0.78 24.99
C LEU A 323 -8.53 0.57 24.37
N LYS A 324 -7.22 0.85 24.27
CA LYS A 324 -6.70 2.06 23.62
C LYS A 324 -7.10 2.11 22.15
N ASP A 325 -7.00 0.99 21.45
CA ASP A 325 -7.39 0.89 20.04
C ASP A 325 -8.90 1.10 19.87
N ALA A 326 -9.75 0.40 20.62
CA ALA A 326 -11.20 0.54 20.57
C ALA A 326 -11.68 1.97 20.91
N ALA A 327 -10.95 2.71 21.75
CA ALA A 327 -11.26 4.10 22.06
C ALA A 327 -11.00 5.04 20.86
N ARG A 328 -9.98 4.76 20.04
CA ARG A 328 -9.69 5.54 18.82
C ARG A 328 -10.82 5.42 17.79
N TRP A 329 -11.32 4.20 17.59
CA TRP A 329 -12.42 3.90 16.66
C TRP A 329 -13.77 4.53 17.05
N LYS A 330 -13.94 5.04 18.28
CA LYS A 330 -15.16 5.74 18.72
C LYS A 330 -15.06 7.27 18.62
N SER A 331 -13.87 7.80 18.43
CA SER A 331 -13.61 9.25 18.33
C SER A 331 -13.59 9.77 16.89
N GLU A 332 -13.67 8.87 15.91
CA GLU A 332 -13.93 9.12 14.48
C GLU A 332 -15.39 8.76 14.18
#